data_AF-A0A416HAL6-F1
#
_entry.id   AF-A0A416HAL6-F1
#
_cell.length_a   1.000
_cell.length_b   1.000
_cell.length_c   1.000
_cell.angle_alpha   90.00
_cell.angle_beta   90.00
_cell.angle_gamma   90.00
#
_symmetry.space_group_name_H-M   'P 1'
#
loop_
_entity.id
_entity.type
_entity.pdbx_description
1 polymer ?
#
loop_
_entity_poly.entity_id
_entity_poly.type
_entity_poly.pdbx_seq_one_letter_code
_entity_poly.pdbx_strand_id
1 'polypeptide(L)'
;MHITETDILIEEESTPPESSGAESTQEESSTQESVSFDWEAEEIGMAPTGTYDGIVVDAAMNSMVIDTADGNMYAVSFPETEDVVDTTDGILLGQAVTVTCKEGVASRVTDSDRKPAADREALSFAADVMFACKYRDINALSELAGYPLYVNLGDKDMEVENGGDFLEIPASDILSGERVKAVLGTNLFELKELDGGKYVLGAEEGKPNIIFQKDTGRDNGFAITGIN
;
A
#
# COMPACT_ATOMS: atom_id res chain seq x y z
N MET A 1 47.99 -42.81 9.90
CA MET A 1 48.63 -43.14 11.20
C MET A 1 49.46 -41.93 11.61
N HIS A 2 49.42 -41.34 12.79
CA HIS A 2 48.56 -41.36 13.98
C HIS A 2 49.06 -40.13 14.80
N ILE A 3 48.14 -39.23 15.17
CA ILE A 3 47.98 -38.35 16.36
C ILE A 3 49.11 -38.25 17.42
N THR A 4 49.32 -37.04 17.98
CA THR A 4 49.16 -36.60 19.41
C THR A 4 49.72 -35.16 19.56
N GLU A 5 48.95 -34.09 19.86
CA GLU A 5 48.43 -33.60 21.16
C GLU A 5 49.50 -33.38 22.26
N THR A 6 49.60 -32.15 22.78
CA THR A 6 49.71 -31.79 24.23
C THR A 6 49.72 -30.26 24.40
N ASP A 7 48.65 -29.73 25.02
CA ASP A 7 48.51 -28.43 25.68
C ASP A 7 49.52 -28.22 26.83
N ILE A 8 49.73 -26.96 27.26
CA ILE A 8 49.72 -26.55 28.69
C ILE A 8 49.74 -25.01 28.78
N LEU A 9 48.74 -24.49 29.48
CA LEU A 9 48.53 -23.12 29.95
C LEU A 9 49.44 -22.78 31.15
N ILE A 10 49.82 -21.50 31.31
CA ILE A 10 50.19 -20.93 32.62
C ILE A 10 49.40 -19.63 32.82
N GLU A 11 48.70 -19.59 33.96
CA GLU A 11 47.90 -18.51 34.53
C GLU A 11 48.76 -17.36 35.07
N GLU A 12 48.18 -16.15 35.13
CA GLU A 12 47.94 -15.35 36.36
C GLU A 12 47.89 -13.84 36.08
N GLU A 13 46.94 -13.25 36.80
CA GLU A 13 46.42 -11.88 36.86
C GLU A 13 47.40 -10.83 37.40
N SER A 14 47.24 -9.55 36.99
CA SER A 14 47.30 -8.31 37.81
C SER A 14 47.89 -7.09 37.08
N THR A 15 47.11 -6.00 37.09
CA THR A 15 47.30 -4.64 36.50
C THR A 15 48.26 -3.71 37.29
N PRO A 16 48.44 -2.40 36.94
CA PRO A 16 49.17 -1.75 35.84
C PRO A 16 50.32 -0.82 36.37
N PRO A 17 51.01 0.02 35.57
CA PRO A 17 50.61 1.44 35.56
C PRO A 17 50.82 2.24 34.25
N GLU A 18 50.04 3.33 34.22
CA GLU A 18 49.98 4.55 33.38
C GLU A 18 51.18 5.00 32.54
N SER A 19 50.91 5.49 31.32
CA SER A 19 50.93 6.95 31.02
C SER A 19 50.85 7.25 29.51
N SER A 20 49.85 8.07 29.15
CA SER A 20 49.86 9.14 28.14
C SER A 20 50.17 8.82 26.67
N GLY A 21 49.13 8.96 25.83
CA GLY A 21 49.26 9.67 24.55
C GLY A 21 48.44 9.15 23.37
N ALA A 22 47.66 10.07 22.78
CA ALA A 22 47.11 10.09 21.41
C ALA A 22 45.77 9.38 21.11
N GLU A 23 44.72 10.20 21.05
CA GLU A 23 43.88 10.47 19.87
C GLU A 23 43.32 9.28 19.07
N SER A 24 42.01 9.05 19.16
CA SER A 24 41.14 8.77 18.01
C SER A 24 39.66 8.92 18.38
N THR A 25 39.04 9.83 17.64
CA THR A 25 37.62 9.96 17.28
C THR A 25 36.70 8.81 17.71
N GLN A 26 35.77 9.11 18.61
CA GLN A 26 34.55 8.32 18.77
C GLN A 26 33.67 8.52 17.54
N GLU A 27 33.37 7.41 16.87
CA GLU A 27 32.26 7.27 15.94
C GLU A 27 30.96 7.65 16.65
N GLU A 28 30.29 8.69 16.17
CA GLU A 28 28.87 8.89 16.44
C GLU A 28 28.10 7.78 15.71
N SER A 29 27.92 6.66 16.39
CA SER A 29 26.92 5.65 16.05
C SER A 29 25.55 6.30 16.24
N SER A 30 25.08 6.97 15.18
CA SER A 30 23.73 7.53 15.10
C SER A 30 22.75 6.38 15.25
N THR A 31 22.27 6.20 16.48
CA THR A 31 21.18 5.28 16.78
C THR A 31 19.95 5.98 16.23
N GLN A 32 19.54 5.62 15.01
CA GLN A 32 18.22 6.01 14.51
C GLN A 32 17.22 5.52 15.56
N GLU A 33 16.61 6.46 16.28
CA GLU A 33 15.39 6.22 17.01
C GLU A 33 14.41 5.62 16.01
N SER A 34 14.18 4.31 16.14
CA SER A 34 12.99 3.69 15.60
C SER A 34 11.81 4.33 16.32
N VAL A 35 11.33 5.45 15.79
CA VAL A 35 10.01 5.97 16.12
C VAL A 35 9.03 4.88 15.73
N SER A 36 8.60 4.11 16.72
CA SER A 36 7.45 3.23 16.62
C SER A 36 6.23 4.13 16.42
N PHE A 37 5.94 4.43 15.15
CA PHE A 37 4.68 5.04 14.75
C PHE A 37 3.61 3.99 14.97
N ASP A 38 2.97 4.06 16.14
CA ASP A 38 1.86 3.20 16.55
C ASP A 38 0.60 3.60 15.77
N TRP A 39 0.59 3.25 14.49
CA TRP A 39 -0.60 3.26 13.64
C TRP A 39 -0.78 1.81 13.19
N GLU A 40 -1.66 1.08 13.86
CA GLU A 40 -2.13 -0.19 13.32
C GLU A 40 -3.03 0.14 12.12
N ALA A 41 -2.79 -0.52 10.98
CA ALA A 41 -3.68 -0.39 9.84
C ALA A 41 -5.08 -0.85 10.29
N GLU A 42 -6.05 0.07 10.33
CA GLU A 42 -7.41 -0.28 10.74
C GLU A 42 -7.94 -1.42 9.87
N GLU A 43 -8.36 -2.52 10.50
CA GLU A 43 -8.96 -3.64 9.77
C GLU A 43 -10.18 -3.18 8.98
N ILE A 44 -10.40 -3.80 7.83
CA ILE A 44 -11.61 -3.52 7.03
C ILE A 44 -12.79 -4.11 7.79
N GLY A 45 -13.70 -3.25 8.22
CA GLY A 45 -14.92 -3.66 8.89
C GLY A 45 -15.84 -4.47 7.98
N MET A 46 -16.52 -5.45 8.56
CA MET A 46 -17.60 -6.14 7.85
C MET A 46 -18.72 -5.17 7.49
N ALA A 47 -19.33 -5.34 6.32
CA ALA A 47 -20.45 -4.53 5.89
C ALA A 47 -21.62 -4.61 6.89
N PRO A 48 -22.15 -3.48 7.38
CA PRO A 48 -23.39 -3.48 8.13
C PRO A 48 -24.54 -4.05 7.31
N THR A 49 -25.65 -4.41 7.95
CA THR A 49 -26.84 -4.86 7.22
C THR A 49 -27.37 -3.73 6.35
N GLY A 50 -27.48 -3.97 5.04
CA GLY A 50 -27.84 -2.92 4.10
C GLY A 50 -27.74 -3.34 2.64
N THR A 51 -27.81 -2.34 1.77
CA THR A 51 -27.54 -2.47 0.34
C THR A 51 -26.61 -1.36 -0.08
N TYR A 52 -25.54 -1.71 -0.79
CA TYR A 52 -24.43 -0.80 -1.10
C TYR A 52 -24.09 -0.92 -2.58
N ASP A 53 -23.91 0.22 -3.24
CA ASP A 53 -23.15 0.28 -4.48
C ASP A 53 -21.67 0.44 -4.13
N GLY A 54 -20.83 -0.43 -4.69
CA GLY A 54 -19.40 -0.40 -4.43
C GLY A 54 -18.57 -0.90 -5.61
N ILE A 55 -17.32 -0.47 -5.65
CA ILE A 55 -16.30 -1.00 -6.55
C ILE A 55 -15.62 -2.17 -5.85
N VAL A 56 -15.54 -3.33 -6.50
CA VAL A 56 -14.79 -4.48 -5.99
C VAL A 56 -13.31 -4.14 -6.00
N VAL A 57 -12.71 -4.04 -4.82
CA VAL A 57 -11.28 -3.70 -4.65
C VAL A 57 -10.44 -4.91 -4.26
N ASP A 58 -11.03 -5.92 -3.65
CA ASP A 58 -10.42 -7.23 -3.40
C ASP A 58 -11.46 -8.33 -3.59
N ALA A 59 -11.02 -9.50 -4.06
CA ALA A 59 -11.88 -10.64 -4.31
C ALA A 59 -11.14 -11.94 -3.99
N ALA A 60 -11.71 -12.70 -3.06
CA ALA A 60 -11.28 -14.04 -2.69
C ALA A 60 -12.39 -15.06 -2.97
N MET A 61 -12.08 -16.35 -2.80
CA MET A 61 -13.02 -17.43 -3.13
C MET A 61 -14.37 -17.31 -2.41
N ASN A 62 -14.36 -16.84 -1.15
CA ASN A 62 -15.55 -16.80 -0.28
C ASN A 62 -15.84 -15.39 0.27
N SER A 63 -15.17 -14.37 -0.23
CA SER A 63 -15.36 -13.00 0.23
C SER A 63 -14.90 -11.99 -0.81
N MET A 64 -15.36 -10.76 -0.66
CA MET A 64 -14.86 -9.61 -1.40
C MET A 64 -14.75 -8.41 -0.48
N VAL A 65 -13.99 -7.41 -0.92
CA VAL A 65 -14.02 -6.06 -0.35
C VAL A 65 -14.58 -5.12 -1.39
N ILE A 66 -15.52 -4.28 -0.98
CA ILE A 66 -16.04 -3.20 -1.81
C ILE A 66 -15.63 -1.84 -1.24
N ASP A 67 -15.22 -0.92 -2.11
CA ASP A 67 -15.15 0.50 -1.81
C ASP A 67 -16.47 1.15 -2.22
N THR A 68 -17.24 1.59 -1.24
CA THR A 68 -18.57 2.19 -1.47
C THR A 68 -18.44 3.59 -2.02
N ALA A 69 -19.51 4.09 -2.64
CA ALA A 69 -19.54 5.47 -3.12
C ALA A 69 -19.36 6.55 -2.05
N ASP A 70 -19.53 6.20 -0.78
CA ASP A 70 -19.29 7.07 0.36
C ASP A 70 -17.81 7.01 0.85
N GLY A 71 -16.94 6.31 0.11
CA GLY A 71 -15.51 6.13 0.42
C GLY A 71 -15.24 5.16 1.57
N ASN A 72 -16.21 4.30 1.92
CA ASN A 72 -16.03 3.28 2.95
C ASN A 72 -15.68 1.94 2.30
N MET A 73 -14.60 1.32 2.76
CA MET A 73 -14.28 -0.06 2.44
C MET A 73 -15.02 -1.01 3.38
N TYR A 74 -15.73 -1.98 2.81
CA TYR A 74 -16.39 -3.04 3.58
C TYR A 74 -16.01 -4.42 3.08
N ALA A 75 -15.68 -5.29 4.02
CA ALA A 75 -15.54 -6.73 3.77
C ALA A 75 -16.93 -7.38 3.74
N VAL A 76 -17.13 -8.27 2.77
CA VAL A 76 -18.39 -9.00 2.57
C VAL A 76 -18.05 -10.47 2.33
N SER A 77 -18.61 -11.36 3.13
CA SER A 77 -18.48 -12.81 2.94
C SER A 77 -19.61 -13.37 2.10
N PHE A 78 -19.34 -14.44 1.36
CA PHE A 78 -20.36 -15.22 0.65
C PHE A 78 -20.83 -16.40 1.50
N PRO A 79 -22.12 -16.75 1.44
CA PRO A 79 -22.63 -17.95 2.10
C PRO A 79 -22.08 -19.20 1.42
N GLU A 80 -21.74 -20.24 2.20
CA GLU A 80 -21.14 -21.48 1.67
C GLU A 80 -22.10 -22.34 0.84
N THR A 81 -23.41 -22.13 0.99
CA THR A 81 -24.45 -23.06 0.51
C THR A 81 -25.38 -22.46 -0.54
N GLU A 82 -25.30 -21.16 -0.77
CA GLU A 82 -26.18 -20.44 -1.68
C GLU A 82 -25.34 -19.67 -2.69
N ASP A 83 -25.69 -19.77 -3.97
CA ASP A 83 -25.13 -18.88 -4.99
C ASP A 83 -25.88 -17.55 -4.94
N VAL A 84 -25.16 -16.52 -4.49
CA VAL A 84 -25.69 -15.16 -4.33
C VAL A 84 -25.18 -14.19 -5.39
N VAL A 85 -24.31 -14.66 -6.29
CA VAL A 85 -23.66 -13.83 -7.30
C VAL A 85 -24.42 -13.95 -8.62
N ASP A 86 -25.06 -12.84 -8.99
CA ASP A 86 -25.86 -12.69 -10.21
C ASP A 86 -25.31 -11.49 -11.02
N THR A 87 -24.01 -11.58 -11.33
CA THR A 87 -23.28 -10.62 -12.17
C THR A 87 -22.99 -11.26 -13.53
N THR A 88 -22.82 -10.42 -14.55
CA THR A 88 -22.62 -10.89 -15.93
C THR A 88 -21.32 -11.69 -16.10
N ASP A 89 -20.23 -11.22 -15.49
CA ASP A 89 -18.87 -11.76 -15.69
C ASP A 89 -18.28 -12.37 -14.41
N GLY A 90 -19.11 -12.67 -13.41
CA GLY A 90 -18.65 -13.01 -12.08
C GLY A 90 -18.16 -11.77 -11.31
N ILE A 91 -17.26 -11.96 -10.35
CA ILE A 91 -16.70 -10.88 -9.53
C ILE A 91 -15.28 -10.59 -10.03
N LEU A 92 -15.11 -9.40 -10.60
CA LEU A 92 -13.82 -8.90 -11.09
C LEU A 92 -13.38 -7.66 -10.33
N LEU A 93 -12.07 -7.50 -10.13
CA LEU A 93 -11.52 -6.27 -9.57
C LEU A 93 -11.85 -5.07 -10.47
N GLY A 94 -12.15 -3.94 -9.83
CA GLY A 94 -12.60 -2.69 -10.46
C GLY A 94 -14.06 -2.71 -10.93
N GLN A 95 -14.79 -3.82 -10.78
CA GLN A 95 -16.18 -3.92 -11.19
C GLN A 95 -17.10 -3.19 -10.20
N ALA A 96 -18.05 -2.42 -10.72
CA ALA A 96 -19.11 -1.84 -9.91
C ALA A 96 -20.23 -2.86 -9.66
N VAL A 97 -20.51 -3.12 -8.40
CA VAL A 97 -21.53 -4.09 -7.95
C VAL A 97 -22.50 -3.46 -6.96
N THR A 98 -23.73 -3.95 -6.96
CA THR A 98 -24.71 -3.69 -5.90
C THR A 98 -24.76 -4.91 -4.99
N VAL A 99 -24.50 -4.72 -3.70
CA VAL A 99 -24.37 -5.77 -2.70
C VAL A 99 -25.44 -5.58 -1.64
N THR A 100 -26.35 -6.54 -1.50
CA THR A 100 -27.23 -6.65 -0.34
C THR A 100 -26.62 -7.63 0.63
N CYS A 101 -26.45 -7.22 1.88
CA CYS A 101 -25.86 -8.06 2.91
C CYS A 101 -26.58 -7.90 4.26
N LYS A 102 -26.42 -8.92 5.09
CA LYS A 102 -26.88 -8.95 6.48
C LYS A 102 -25.71 -9.38 7.36
N GLU A 103 -25.35 -8.54 8.32
CA GLU A 103 -24.26 -8.80 9.28
C GLU A 103 -22.96 -9.27 8.59
N GLY A 104 -22.56 -8.59 7.50
CA GLY A 104 -21.35 -8.90 6.74
C GLY A 104 -21.47 -10.04 5.72
N VAL A 105 -22.60 -10.76 5.66
CA VAL A 105 -22.81 -11.85 4.71
C VAL A 105 -23.70 -11.41 3.57
N ALA A 106 -23.25 -11.56 2.32
CA ALA A 106 -24.03 -11.26 1.14
C ALA A 106 -25.26 -12.17 1.03
N SER A 107 -26.42 -11.57 0.74
CA SER A 107 -27.61 -12.29 0.28
C SER A 107 -27.85 -12.12 -1.21
N ARG A 108 -27.24 -11.09 -1.82
CA ARG A 108 -27.27 -10.86 -3.27
C ARG A 108 -26.12 -9.94 -3.70
N VAL A 109 -25.50 -10.26 -4.83
CA VAL A 109 -24.52 -9.43 -5.54
C VAL A 109 -24.93 -9.35 -7.00
N THR A 110 -25.12 -8.15 -7.54
CA THR A 110 -25.46 -7.92 -8.95
C THR A 110 -24.57 -6.84 -9.55
N ASP A 111 -24.55 -6.74 -10.88
CA ASP A 111 -23.95 -5.58 -11.54
C ASP A 111 -24.64 -4.29 -11.08
N SER A 112 -23.87 -3.25 -10.76
CA SER A 112 -24.44 -1.97 -10.34
C SER A 112 -24.98 -1.18 -11.52
N ASP A 113 -26.13 -0.52 -11.32
CA ASP A 113 -26.65 0.50 -12.22
C ASP A 113 -25.83 1.80 -12.16
N ARG A 114 -25.12 2.04 -11.05
CA ARG A 114 -24.20 3.18 -10.90
C ARG A 114 -22.92 2.89 -11.67
N LYS A 115 -22.63 3.72 -12.68
CA LYS A 115 -21.44 3.58 -13.51
C LYS A 115 -20.30 4.46 -12.99
N PRO A 116 -19.12 3.90 -12.70
CA PRO A 116 -17.94 4.69 -12.38
C PRO A 116 -17.47 5.49 -13.60
N ALA A 117 -16.77 6.59 -13.36
CA ALA A 117 -16.24 7.44 -14.43
C ALA A 117 -14.98 6.86 -15.11
N ALA A 118 -14.18 6.09 -14.39
CA ALA A 118 -13.02 5.37 -14.92
C ALA A 118 -13.39 3.97 -15.43
N ASP A 119 -12.50 3.41 -16.26
CA ASP A 119 -12.61 2.02 -16.69
C ASP A 119 -12.21 1.04 -15.58
N ARG A 120 -12.57 -0.23 -15.77
CA ARG A 120 -12.38 -1.28 -14.75
C ARG A 120 -10.90 -1.48 -14.43
N GLU A 121 -10.03 -1.39 -15.43
CA GLU A 121 -8.59 -1.59 -15.28
C GLU A 121 -7.95 -0.46 -14.44
N ALA A 122 -8.33 0.81 -14.66
CA ALA A 122 -7.87 1.93 -13.83
C ALA A 122 -8.38 1.81 -12.39
N LEU A 123 -9.62 1.36 -12.19
CA LEU A 123 -10.19 1.13 -10.85
C LEU A 123 -9.48 -0.02 -10.12
N SER A 124 -9.15 -1.10 -10.84
CA SER A 124 -8.36 -2.20 -10.29
C SER A 124 -6.98 -1.73 -9.86
N PHE A 125 -6.30 -0.94 -10.69
CA PHE A 125 -4.98 -0.39 -10.32
C PHE A 125 -5.08 0.58 -9.13
N ALA A 126 -6.13 1.42 -9.10
CA ALA A 126 -6.39 2.30 -7.96
C ALA A 126 -6.56 1.50 -6.65
N ALA A 127 -7.27 0.37 -6.69
CA ALA A 127 -7.42 -0.53 -5.56
C ALA A 127 -6.05 -1.05 -5.05
N ASP A 128 -5.17 -1.49 -5.95
CA ASP A 128 -3.82 -1.95 -5.58
C ASP A 128 -3.03 -0.85 -4.85
N VAL A 129 -3.08 0.38 -5.36
CA VAL A 129 -2.44 1.54 -4.72
C VAL A 129 -3.04 1.84 -3.34
N MET A 130 -4.37 1.78 -3.21
CA MET A 130 -5.06 1.97 -1.94
C MET A 130 -4.65 0.90 -0.92
N PHE A 131 -4.52 -0.37 -1.32
CA PHE A 131 -4.06 -1.44 -0.43
C PHE A 131 -2.60 -1.29 -0.02
N ALA A 132 -1.70 -0.95 -0.95
CA ALA A 132 -0.31 -0.61 -0.61
C ALA A 132 -0.25 0.53 0.41
N CYS A 133 -1.10 1.56 0.25
CA CYS A 133 -1.23 2.66 1.21
C CYS A 133 -1.78 2.21 2.57
N LYS A 134 -2.88 1.45 2.56
CA LYS A 134 -3.57 0.97 3.76
C LYS A 134 -2.66 0.13 4.64
N TYR A 135 -1.91 -0.79 4.05
CA TYR A 135 -0.99 -1.68 4.77
C TYR A 135 0.41 -1.10 4.96
N ARG A 136 0.64 0.15 4.54
CA ARG A 136 1.96 0.80 4.52
C ARG A 136 3.03 -0.05 3.81
N ASP A 137 2.63 -0.78 2.79
CA ASP A 137 3.52 -1.67 2.05
C ASP A 137 4.31 -0.87 1.01
N ILE A 138 5.48 -0.39 1.41
CA ILE A 138 6.37 0.36 0.53
C ILE A 138 6.92 -0.50 -0.61
N ASN A 139 7.03 -1.82 -0.43
CA ASN A 139 7.49 -2.72 -1.48
C ASN A 139 6.43 -2.87 -2.55
N ALA A 140 5.17 -3.11 -2.17
CA ALA A 140 4.05 -3.13 -3.10
C ALA A 140 3.93 -1.80 -3.85
N LEU A 141 4.09 -0.66 -3.16
CA LEU A 141 4.05 0.65 -3.81
C LEU A 141 5.21 0.84 -4.81
N SER A 142 6.41 0.38 -4.47
CA SER A 142 7.58 0.37 -5.36
C SER A 142 7.33 -0.48 -6.62
N GLU A 143 6.70 -1.64 -6.46
CA GLU A 143 6.32 -2.51 -7.57
C GLU A 143 5.24 -1.88 -8.47
N LEU A 144 4.36 -1.04 -7.94
CA LEU A 144 3.36 -0.29 -8.72
C LEU A 144 3.94 0.94 -9.42
N ALA A 145 5.14 1.40 -9.04
CA ALA A 145 5.76 2.60 -9.58
C ALA A 145 6.38 2.40 -10.96
N GLY A 146 6.14 3.36 -11.86
CA GLY A 146 6.80 3.47 -13.15
C GLY A 146 8.00 4.40 -13.00
N TYR A 147 9.17 3.92 -13.39
CA TYR A 147 10.42 4.67 -13.27
C TYR A 147 10.83 5.27 -14.63
N PRO A 148 11.36 6.51 -14.66
CA PRO A 148 11.62 7.38 -13.51
C PRO A 148 10.32 7.92 -12.86
N LEU A 149 10.31 7.96 -11.53
CA LEU A 149 9.16 8.35 -10.70
C LEU A 149 9.38 9.74 -10.12
N TYR A 150 8.40 10.64 -10.31
CA TYR A 150 8.42 11.95 -9.66
C TYR A 150 7.92 11.86 -8.22
N VAL A 151 8.72 12.33 -7.27
CA VAL A 151 8.39 12.34 -5.84
C VAL A 151 8.55 13.76 -5.30
N ASN A 152 7.49 14.23 -4.64
CA ASN A 152 7.45 15.52 -3.98
C ASN A 152 7.02 15.33 -2.52
N LEU A 153 7.89 15.69 -1.58
CA LEU A 153 7.64 15.51 -0.14
C LEU A 153 7.56 16.85 0.60
N GLY A 154 7.00 17.87 -0.06
CA GLY A 154 6.84 19.22 0.48
C GLY A 154 7.99 20.14 0.08
N ASP A 155 9.15 19.99 0.74
CA ASP A 155 10.31 20.88 0.56
C ASP A 155 11.29 20.41 -0.52
N LYS A 156 11.10 19.19 -1.04
CA LYS A 156 11.99 18.55 -2.02
C LYS A 156 11.19 17.89 -3.12
N ASP A 157 11.60 18.22 -4.34
CA ASP A 157 11.20 17.57 -5.58
C ASP A 157 12.36 16.68 -5.99
N MET A 158 12.09 15.42 -6.29
CA MET A 158 13.09 14.48 -6.77
C MET A 158 12.51 13.57 -7.85
N GLU A 159 13.39 13.12 -8.72
CA GLU A 159 13.12 12.08 -9.71
C GLU A 159 13.88 10.84 -9.26
N VAL A 160 13.16 9.75 -9.06
CA VAL A 160 13.70 8.48 -8.57
C VAL A 160 13.83 7.54 -9.75
N GLU A 161 15.03 7.01 -10.00
CA GLU A 161 15.33 6.29 -11.25
C GLU A 161 14.96 4.81 -11.23
N ASN A 162 14.86 4.21 -10.04
CA ASN A 162 14.60 2.78 -9.89
C ASN A 162 14.02 2.43 -8.50
N GLY A 163 13.53 1.20 -8.37
CA GLY A 163 12.95 0.70 -7.12
C GLY A 163 13.92 0.58 -5.95
N GLY A 164 15.22 0.39 -6.20
CA GLY A 164 16.25 0.42 -5.15
C GLY A 164 16.33 1.81 -4.51
N ASP A 165 16.54 2.84 -5.34
CA ASP A 165 16.59 4.23 -4.89
C ASP A 165 15.29 4.66 -4.19
N PHE A 166 14.14 4.18 -4.66
CA PHE A 166 12.85 4.44 -4.03
C PHE A 166 12.76 3.88 -2.61
N LEU A 167 13.25 2.66 -2.40
CA LEU A 167 13.23 1.98 -1.10
C LEU A 167 14.26 2.55 -0.12
N GLU A 168 15.20 3.39 -0.57
CA GLU A 168 16.08 4.17 0.32
C GLU A 168 15.36 5.36 0.96
N ILE A 169 14.23 5.81 0.40
CA ILE A 169 13.42 6.88 0.98
C ILE A 169 12.66 6.33 2.20
N PRO A 170 12.64 7.03 3.35
CA PRO A 170 11.88 6.58 4.51
C PRO A 170 10.41 6.33 4.15
N ALA A 171 9.92 5.11 4.42
CA ALA A 171 8.54 4.74 4.13
C ALA A 171 7.53 5.67 4.82
N SER A 172 7.86 6.23 5.99
CA SER A 172 7.03 7.23 6.68
C SER A 172 6.84 8.54 5.91
N ASP A 173 7.78 8.87 5.03
CA ASP A 173 7.74 10.10 4.24
C ASP A 173 6.90 9.88 2.98
N ILE A 174 7.06 8.72 2.32
CA ILE A 174 6.28 8.29 1.13
C ILE A 174 4.87 7.82 1.49
N LEU A 175 4.70 7.16 2.61
CA LEU A 175 3.42 6.73 3.16
C LEU A 175 3.24 7.50 4.45
N SER A 176 3.07 8.82 4.34
CA SER A 176 2.75 9.68 5.48
C SER A 176 1.30 9.49 5.91
N GLY A 177 0.98 9.80 7.17
CA GLY A 177 -0.39 9.69 7.69
C GLY A 177 -1.41 10.46 6.84
N GLU A 178 -1.04 11.68 6.43
CA GLU A 178 -1.87 12.55 5.59
C GLU A 178 -2.08 11.99 4.18
N ARG A 179 -1.02 11.46 3.54
CA ARG A 179 -1.13 10.89 2.19
C ARG A 179 -2.00 9.65 2.16
N VAL A 180 -1.79 8.73 3.10
CA VAL A 180 -2.62 7.53 3.18
C VAL A 180 -4.07 7.88 3.46
N LYS A 181 -4.35 8.84 4.35
CA LYS A 181 -5.72 9.32 4.56
C LYS A 181 -6.33 9.93 3.29
N ALA A 182 -5.57 10.73 2.54
CA ALA A 182 -6.04 11.32 1.30
C ALA A 182 -6.34 10.26 0.24
N VAL A 183 -5.41 9.34 0.00
CA VAL A 183 -5.56 8.24 -0.98
C VAL A 183 -6.76 7.37 -0.62
N LEU A 184 -6.88 6.93 0.63
CA LEU A 184 -7.99 6.08 1.07
C LEU A 184 -9.35 6.81 1.09
N GLY A 185 -9.35 8.14 1.14
CA GLY A 185 -10.57 8.95 1.06
C GLY A 185 -11.04 9.23 -0.38
N THR A 186 -10.37 8.67 -1.39
CA THR A 186 -10.75 8.89 -2.80
C THR A 186 -12.04 8.15 -3.11
N ASN A 187 -13.00 8.84 -3.72
CA ASN A 187 -14.22 8.22 -4.23
C ASN A 187 -13.96 7.56 -5.59
N LEU A 188 -13.88 6.23 -5.63
CA LEU A 188 -13.59 5.50 -6.87
C LEU A 188 -14.70 5.60 -7.92
N PHE A 189 -15.95 5.92 -7.57
CA PHE A 189 -16.99 6.17 -8.57
C PHE A 189 -16.76 7.47 -9.36
N GLU A 190 -16.10 8.45 -8.74
CA GLU A 190 -15.82 9.76 -9.32
C GLU A 190 -14.41 9.85 -9.91
N LEU A 191 -13.57 8.84 -9.68
CA LEU A 191 -12.26 8.73 -10.28
C LEU A 191 -12.39 8.78 -11.80
N LYS A 192 -11.72 9.76 -12.41
CA LYS A 192 -11.81 10.05 -13.84
C LYS A 192 -10.43 10.28 -14.42
N GLU A 193 -10.28 10.01 -15.71
CA GLU A 193 -9.08 10.38 -16.45
C GLU A 193 -9.02 11.91 -16.61
N LEU A 194 -7.91 12.50 -16.19
CA LEU A 194 -7.56 13.91 -16.35
C LEU A 194 -6.66 14.11 -17.57
N ASP A 195 -6.41 15.38 -17.92
CA ASP A 195 -5.54 15.75 -19.02
C ASP A 195 -4.17 15.05 -18.95
N GLY A 196 -3.78 14.48 -20.10
CA GLY A 196 -2.55 13.70 -20.22
C GLY A 196 -2.68 12.26 -19.71
N GLY A 197 -3.89 11.74 -19.52
CA GLY A 197 -4.13 10.34 -19.12
C GLY A 197 -3.84 10.07 -17.65
N LYS A 198 -4.03 11.08 -16.80
CA LYS A 198 -3.71 11.02 -15.36
C LYS A 198 -4.92 10.65 -14.54
N TYR A 199 -4.69 9.83 -13.53
CA TYR A 199 -5.64 9.57 -12.45
C TYR A 199 -4.99 9.98 -11.15
N VAL A 200 -5.77 10.60 -10.26
CA VAL A 200 -5.27 11.15 -8.99
C VAL A 200 -6.04 10.51 -7.85
N LEU A 201 -5.31 9.88 -6.92
CA LEU A 201 -5.84 9.38 -5.65
C LEU A 201 -5.44 10.35 -4.54
N GLY A 202 -6.42 10.90 -3.83
CA GLY A 202 -6.27 12.04 -2.93
C GLY A 202 -6.87 13.32 -3.52
N ALA A 203 -6.34 14.47 -3.14
CA ALA A 203 -6.84 15.75 -3.62
C ALA A 203 -6.47 15.98 -5.10
N GLU A 204 -7.47 16.30 -5.94
CA GLU A 204 -7.26 16.73 -7.35
C GLU A 204 -6.43 18.03 -7.41
N GLU A 205 -6.69 18.96 -6.48
CA GLU A 205 -5.92 20.20 -6.32
C GLU A 205 -5.15 20.19 -4.99
N GLY A 206 -3.83 20.29 -5.06
CA GLY A 206 -2.95 20.33 -3.88
C GLY A 206 -2.20 19.02 -3.61
N LYS A 207 -1.73 18.87 -2.37
CA LYS A 207 -1.02 17.70 -1.82
C LYS A 207 -1.64 17.36 -0.47
N PRO A 208 -1.61 16.10 0.00
CA PRO A 208 -0.92 14.95 -0.62
C PRO A 208 -1.81 14.11 -1.56
N ASN A 209 -1.19 13.47 -2.56
CA ASN A 209 -1.85 12.58 -3.51
C ASN A 209 -0.87 11.58 -4.16
N ILE A 210 -1.42 10.58 -4.84
CA ILE A 210 -0.67 9.66 -5.73
C ILE A 210 -1.28 9.76 -7.12
N ILE A 211 -0.41 9.87 -8.14
CA ILE A 211 -0.78 10.02 -9.54
C ILE A 211 -0.35 8.78 -10.29
N PHE A 212 -1.26 8.19 -11.05
CA PHE A 212 -0.96 7.09 -11.94
C PHE A 212 -1.47 7.33 -13.36
N GLN A 213 -0.86 6.65 -14.31
CA GLN A 213 -1.15 6.78 -15.74
C GLN A 213 -1.07 5.42 -16.42
N LYS A 214 -1.67 5.33 -17.61
CA LYS A 214 -1.60 4.13 -18.44
C LYS A 214 -0.15 3.86 -18.86
N ASP A 215 0.30 2.63 -18.66
CA ASP A 215 1.60 2.14 -19.09
C ASP A 215 1.43 0.79 -19.79
N THR A 216 1.43 0.82 -21.12
CA THR A 216 1.25 -0.39 -21.94
C THR A 216 2.44 -1.34 -21.89
N GLY A 217 3.56 -0.94 -21.26
CA GLY A 217 4.72 -1.79 -21.05
C GLY A 217 4.59 -2.73 -19.85
N ARG A 218 3.54 -2.60 -19.04
CA ARG A 218 3.33 -3.39 -17.81
C ARG A 218 2.12 -4.30 -17.92
N ASP A 219 2.20 -5.44 -17.22
CA ASP A 219 1.14 -6.45 -17.22
C ASP A 219 -0.18 -5.93 -16.63
N ASN A 220 -0.11 -5.02 -15.65
CA ASN A 220 -1.26 -4.36 -15.03
C ASN A 220 -1.74 -3.11 -15.80
N GLY A 221 -1.07 -2.73 -16.89
CA GLY A 221 -1.49 -1.67 -17.82
C GLY A 221 -1.37 -0.23 -17.30
N PHE A 222 -0.93 -0.03 -16.06
CA PHE A 222 -0.81 1.27 -15.40
C PHE A 222 0.45 1.31 -14.53
N ALA A 223 0.90 2.52 -14.22
CA ALA A 223 2.02 2.77 -13.33
C ALA A 223 1.82 4.04 -12.52
N ILE A 224 2.29 4.05 -11.27
CA ILE A 224 2.40 5.29 -10.50
C ILE A 224 3.50 6.14 -11.14
N THR A 225 3.18 7.38 -11.48
CA THR A 225 4.10 8.33 -12.12
C THR A 225 4.42 9.51 -11.21
N GLY A 226 3.65 9.69 -10.12
CA GLY A 226 3.83 10.80 -9.18
C GLY A 226 3.40 10.45 -7.76
N ILE A 227 4.18 10.87 -6.78
CA ILE A 227 3.81 10.86 -5.36
C ILE A 227 4.03 12.27 -4.81
N ASN A 228 2.98 12.92 -4.31
CA ASN A 228 3.03 14.28 -3.77
C ASN A 228 2.53 14.35 -2.33
#